data_AF-A0A4P6XIP7-F1
#
_entry.id   AF-A0A4P6XIP7-F1
#
_cell.length_a   1.000
_cell.length_b   1.000
_cell.length_c   1.000
_cell.angle_alpha   90.00
_cell.angle_beta   90.00
_cell.angle_gamma   90.00
#
_symmetry.space_group_name_H-M   'P 1'
#
loop_
_entity.id
_entity.type
_entity.pdbx_description
1 polymer ?
#
loop_
_entity_poly.entity_id
_entity_poly.type
_entity_poly.pdbx_seq_one_letter_code
_entity_poly.pdbx_strand_id
1 'polypeptide(L)'
;MTCDSKSEKNQISHENENQFLEVTTETKTDDGEYSESEQDSIHEAIMYQGTHVKPLSHFGTFEIKQEVCTLKWIYDHTSGKTHPDIPTISMLYNQDLCLPVAAELFVAQSRELEEEARWEKLKAVFYNLYPAHIQSRVHEVLCGLSVLEALRVIAKKTSRFEHEVLLRPLEADSCDENDVLMLEKALQEVIPEVIERISSEADKVTVTELYLQPYTEYPAYTMNDNSWWSRNQASHKDIADKSKLWVCMIGMYQMYSRRGHEACLWLFQLENSNCRFDPRTLWIHLKTTPRLCALKEDERIPEVLRKLPMPDDYCLEGGEEKRKSATRNQIEQLEIALKELDIPFLQNFDLLHNHNNFEQFELCVPYARFSPKLCTAILQSHFNKWLSGDKYFIVSKPILLAVPKSHHTMRVYFDMSKVKEPNKANAYMGSTLLRFKPYGFCFNCFSKAHTTNKCTETKREFGQPTNRKNEQENILVKMFIWMCGL
;
A
#
# COMPACT_ATOMS: atom_id res chain seq x y z
N MET A 1 -0.71 -11.56 13.32
CA MET A 1 -0.81 -11.47 14.79
C MET A 1 -1.36 -10.10 15.15
N THR A 2 -2.17 -9.99 16.21
CA THR A 2 -2.69 -8.73 16.74
C THR A 2 -2.54 -8.77 18.25
N CYS A 3 -1.97 -7.73 18.86
CA CYS A 3 -1.73 -7.68 20.30
C CYS A 3 -2.99 -7.25 21.03
N ASP A 4 -3.52 -8.12 21.91
CA ASP A 4 -4.65 -7.80 22.79
C ASP A 4 -4.13 -7.09 24.05
N SER A 5 -4.16 -5.75 24.04
CA SER A 5 -3.86 -4.95 25.23
C SER A 5 -5.05 -4.93 26.19
N LYS A 6 -5.01 -5.78 27.24
CA LYS A 6 -5.94 -5.67 28.37
C LYS A 6 -5.65 -4.38 29.15
N SER A 7 -6.63 -3.50 29.22
CA SER A 7 -6.54 -2.28 30.03
C SER A 7 -6.76 -2.59 31.52
N GLU A 8 -5.79 -2.29 32.36
CA GLU A 8 -6.06 -2.02 33.79
C GLU A 8 -5.91 -0.53 34.07
N LYS A 9 -6.95 0.04 34.68
CA LYS A 9 -6.93 1.43 35.15
C LYS A 9 -6.06 1.51 36.40
N ASN A 10 -5.21 2.53 36.49
CA ASN A 10 -4.97 3.17 37.77
C ASN A 10 -4.82 4.68 37.58
N GLN A 11 -5.60 5.43 38.37
CA GLN A 11 -5.42 6.86 38.58
C GLN A 11 -4.30 7.05 39.61
N ILE A 12 -3.52 8.12 39.48
CA ILE A 12 -3.03 8.97 40.59
C ILE A 12 -2.53 10.29 39.99
N SER A 13 -2.47 11.33 40.82
CA SER A 13 -2.60 12.74 40.50
C SER A 13 -1.33 13.49 40.07
N HIS A 14 -1.56 14.69 39.52
CA HIS A 14 -0.64 15.84 39.53
C HIS A 14 0.20 15.97 40.82
N GLU A 15 1.46 16.37 40.68
CA GLU A 15 2.02 17.67 41.15
C GLU A 15 3.57 17.65 41.16
N ASN A 16 4.21 18.45 40.29
CA ASN A 16 5.11 19.56 40.69
C ASN A 16 6.06 19.98 39.55
N GLU A 17 5.94 21.25 39.15
CA GLU A 17 7.04 22.02 38.56
C GLU A 17 7.98 22.44 39.69
N ASN A 18 9.32 22.38 39.50
CA ASN A 18 10.19 23.57 39.51
C ASN A 18 11.70 23.29 39.62
N GLN A 19 12.46 24.27 39.10
CA GLN A 19 13.78 24.74 39.52
C GLN A 19 15.07 23.98 39.11
N PHE A 20 15.77 24.63 38.17
CA PHE A 20 17.14 25.16 38.31
C PHE A 20 18.26 24.24 38.85
N LEU A 21 19.33 24.10 38.05
CA LEU A 21 20.56 24.85 38.36
C LEU A 21 21.41 25.12 37.10
N GLU A 22 21.89 26.35 36.97
CA GLU A 22 23.00 26.71 36.07
C GLU A 22 24.33 26.36 36.75
N VAL A 23 25.32 25.87 35.98
CA VAL A 23 26.74 25.98 36.35
C VAL A 23 27.55 26.37 35.12
N THR A 24 27.91 27.63 35.03
CA THR A 24 28.97 28.14 34.15
C THR A 24 30.28 28.27 34.93
N THR A 25 31.38 27.73 34.41
CA THR A 25 32.72 28.36 34.53
C THR A 25 33.64 27.87 33.42
N GLU A 26 34.17 28.81 32.64
CA GLU A 26 35.36 28.62 31.83
C GLU A 26 36.63 28.81 32.70
N THR A 27 37.73 28.10 32.41
CA THR A 27 39.07 28.73 32.35
C THR A 27 40.12 27.83 31.67
N LYS A 28 41.02 28.46 30.91
CA LYS A 28 42.33 27.96 30.44
C LYS A 28 43.31 28.03 31.65
N THR A 29 44.42 27.30 31.83
CA THR A 29 45.72 27.26 31.10
C THR A 29 46.68 26.33 31.90
N ASP A 30 47.78 25.73 31.46
CA ASP A 30 48.39 25.36 30.15
C ASP A 30 49.56 24.35 30.46
N ASP A 31 50.10 23.65 29.45
CA ASP A 31 51.39 22.92 29.36
C ASP A 31 51.87 21.86 30.39
N GLY A 32 52.31 20.71 29.87
CA GLY A 32 53.08 19.69 30.60
C GLY A 32 53.50 18.48 29.74
N GLU A 33 54.71 18.53 29.15
CA GLU A 33 55.27 17.40 28.39
C GLU A 33 55.70 16.22 29.30
N TYR A 34 55.42 14.98 28.84
CA TYR A 34 56.32 13.80 28.73
C TYR A 34 55.63 12.46 29.04
N SER A 35 55.68 11.56 28.05
CA SER A 35 56.18 10.17 28.14
C SER A 35 55.40 9.22 27.25
N GLU A 36 56.14 8.31 26.61
CA GLU A 36 55.64 7.29 25.69
C GLU A 36 54.88 6.17 26.42
N SER A 37 53.71 5.77 25.91
CA SER A 37 53.33 4.37 25.78
C SER A 37 52.09 4.18 24.89
N GLU A 38 52.05 3.02 24.25
CA GLU A 38 51.03 2.51 23.33
C GLU A 38 49.57 2.85 23.72
N GLN A 39 48.85 3.50 22.81
CA GLN A 39 47.39 3.38 22.74
C GLN A 39 46.97 3.07 21.32
N ASP A 40 46.08 2.08 21.22
CA ASP A 40 45.39 1.69 19.99
C ASP A 40 44.88 2.92 19.23
N SER A 41 44.90 2.83 17.89
CA SER A 41 44.06 3.69 17.06
C SER A 41 42.60 3.29 17.26
N ILE A 42 42.05 3.65 18.43
CA ILE A 42 40.63 3.73 18.69
C ILE A 42 40.06 4.54 17.53
N HIS A 43 39.31 3.86 16.65
CA HIS A 43 38.43 4.56 15.73
C HIS A 43 37.64 5.55 16.58
N GLU A 44 37.80 6.86 16.35
CA GLU A 44 36.95 7.86 16.98
C GLU A 44 35.52 7.42 16.72
N ALA A 45 34.87 6.91 17.77
CA ALA A 45 33.52 6.42 17.68
C ALA A 45 32.70 7.65 17.34
N ILE A 46 32.24 7.73 16.07
CA ILE A 46 31.51 8.87 15.53
C ILE A 46 30.36 9.13 16.49
N MET A 47 30.51 10.17 17.32
CA MET A 47 29.59 10.36 18.44
C MET A 47 28.22 10.63 17.85
N TYR A 48 27.25 9.83 18.27
CA TYR A 48 25.88 9.93 17.80
C TYR A 48 25.37 11.36 17.97
N GLN A 49 25.07 12.01 16.85
CA GLN A 49 24.75 13.45 16.81
C GLN A 49 23.26 13.76 17.11
N GLY A 50 22.48 12.76 17.53
CA GLY A 50 21.06 12.90 17.87
C GLY A 50 20.82 13.08 19.36
N THR A 51 19.55 13.04 19.76
CA THR A 51 19.08 13.17 21.15
C THR A 51 19.79 12.19 22.09
N HIS A 52 20.49 12.67 23.12
CA HIS A 52 21.13 11.80 24.10
C HIS A 52 20.09 10.93 24.84
N VAL A 53 20.27 9.61 24.75
CA VAL A 53 19.36 8.58 25.25
C VAL A 53 20.16 7.54 26.04
N LYS A 54 19.51 6.78 26.92
CA LYS A 54 20.17 5.66 27.61
C LYS A 54 20.36 4.51 26.61
N PRO A 55 21.53 3.85 26.58
CA PRO A 55 21.73 2.73 25.66
C PRO A 55 20.86 1.53 26.06
N LEU A 56 20.57 0.67 25.09
CA LEU A 56 19.65 -0.46 25.18
C LEU A 56 19.96 -1.41 26.34
N SER A 57 21.25 -1.55 26.69
CA SER A 57 21.74 -2.32 27.83
C SER A 57 21.20 -1.88 29.20
N HIS A 58 20.71 -0.65 29.35
CA HIS A 58 20.07 -0.18 30.59
C HIS A 58 18.67 -0.74 30.81
N PHE A 59 18.03 -1.26 29.76
CA PHE A 59 16.67 -1.79 29.81
C PHE A 59 16.64 -3.32 29.97
N GLY A 60 17.73 -4.01 29.63
CA GLY A 60 17.87 -5.44 29.85
C GLY A 60 18.96 -6.08 28.99
N THR A 61 18.99 -7.42 29.01
CA THR A 61 19.77 -8.25 28.08
C THR A 61 18.83 -8.90 27.07
N PHE A 62 19.35 -9.18 25.87
CA PHE A 62 18.56 -9.63 24.73
C PHE A 62 19.19 -10.84 24.06
N GLU A 63 18.43 -11.92 23.91
CA GLU A 63 18.87 -13.14 23.21
C GLU A 63 18.49 -13.07 21.72
N ILE A 64 19.50 -13.05 20.86
CA ILE A 64 19.36 -13.04 19.40
C ILE A 64 19.77 -14.41 18.87
N LYS A 65 18.88 -15.07 18.13
CA LYS A 65 19.14 -16.37 17.49
C LYS A 65 20.30 -16.26 16.50
N GLN A 66 21.16 -17.26 16.48
CA GLN A 66 22.33 -17.34 15.58
C GLN A 66 21.97 -17.15 14.10
N GLU A 67 20.81 -17.65 13.68
CA GLU A 67 20.28 -17.48 12.32
C GLU A 67 20.15 -16.00 11.93
N VAL A 68 19.66 -15.15 12.85
CA VAL A 68 19.48 -13.71 12.66
C VAL A 68 20.84 -13.00 12.57
N CYS A 69 21.80 -13.40 13.41
CA CYS A 69 23.18 -12.87 13.36
C CYS A 69 23.86 -13.11 12.00
N THR A 70 23.43 -14.13 11.24
CA THR A 70 23.98 -14.46 9.91
C THR A 70 23.25 -13.81 8.73
N LEU A 71 22.19 -13.02 8.97
CA LEU A 71 21.48 -12.31 7.90
C LEU A 71 22.38 -11.26 7.22
N LYS A 72 22.08 -10.97 5.95
CA LYS A 72 22.72 -9.90 5.18
C LYS A 72 21.87 -8.65 5.23
N TRP A 73 22.45 -7.54 5.65
CA TRP A 73 21.73 -6.29 5.97
C TRP A 73 21.88 -5.25 4.87
N ILE A 74 20.82 -4.49 4.58
CA ILE A 74 20.98 -3.22 3.84
C ILE A 74 21.45 -2.19 4.86
N TYR A 75 22.77 -2.01 4.94
CA TYR A 75 23.39 -1.00 5.78
C TYR A 75 23.06 0.39 5.23
N ASP A 76 22.32 1.16 6.02
CA ASP A 76 21.85 2.54 5.73
C ASP A 76 22.52 3.56 6.66
N HIS A 77 23.58 3.16 7.37
CA HIS A 77 24.17 3.92 8.47
C HIS A 77 25.08 5.08 8.03
N THR A 78 25.01 5.49 6.74
CA THR A 78 25.95 6.43 6.11
C THR A 78 25.68 7.91 6.39
N SER A 79 24.87 8.23 7.42
CA SER A 79 24.61 9.61 7.86
C SER A 79 25.46 10.06 9.05
N GLY A 80 26.06 9.12 9.81
CA GLY A 80 26.68 9.43 11.11
C GLY A 80 25.66 9.78 12.22
N LYS A 81 24.36 9.61 11.97
CA LYS A 81 23.26 10.01 12.87
C LYS A 81 22.44 8.83 13.42
N THR A 82 22.88 7.58 13.24
CA THR A 82 22.15 6.40 13.70
C THR A 82 22.68 5.91 15.04
N HIS A 83 21.78 5.59 15.98
CA HIS A 83 22.19 5.21 17.33
C HIS A 83 22.89 3.83 17.36
N PRO A 84 23.98 3.62 18.11
CA PRO A 84 24.79 2.40 18.09
C PRO A 84 24.02 1.10 18.41
N ASP A 85 22.90 1.19 19.13
CA ASP A 85 22.04 0.03 19.45
C ASP A 85 21.00 -0.32 18.37
N ILE A 86 20.82 0.50 17.32
CA ILE A 86 19.86 0.23 16.24
C ILE A 86 20.13 -1.08 15.48
N PRO A 87 21.37 -1.53 15.23
CA PRO A 87 21.64 -2.86 14.70
C PRO A 87 21.03 -3.98 15.56
N THR A 88 21.07 -3.86 16.89
CA THR A 88 20.44 -4.81 17.83
C THR A 88 18.92 -4.78 17.71
N ILE A 89 18.31 -3.59 17.58
CA ILE A 89 16.87 -3.43 17.31
C ILE A 89 16.48 -4.05 15.96
N SER A 90 17.30 -3.89 14.93
CA SER A 90 17.09 -4.51 13.60
C SER A 90 17.14 -6.04 13.66
N MET A 91 18.09 -6.60 14.43
CA MET A 91 18.14 -8.03 14.70
C MET A 91 16.89 -8.52 15.43
N LEU A 92 16.44 -7.81 16.47
CA LEU A 92 15.20 -8.15 17.18
C LEU A 92 14.00 -8.15 16.22
N TYR A 93 13.85 -7.15 15.34
CA TYR A 93 12.77 -7.12 14.35
C TYR A 93 12.79 -8.26 13.33
N ASN A 94 13.97 -8.82 13.02
CA ASN A 94 14.10 -9.98 12.13
C ASN A 94 13.84 -11.31 12.86
N GLN A 95 13.91 -11.32 14.20
CA GLN A 95 13.51 -12.45 15.04
C GLN A 95 11.99 -12.47 15.28
N ASP A 96 11.40 -11.31 15.58
CA ASP A 96 9.96 -11.08 15.74
C ASP A 96 9.63 -9.62 15.38
N LEU A 97 8.55 -9.36 14.64
CA LEU A 97 8.14 -8.00 14.28
C LEU A 97 7.60 -7.19 15.48
N CYS A 98 7.36 -7.85 16.61
CA CYS A 98 7.12 -7.24 17.91
C CYS A 98 8.42 -7.23 18.73
N LEU A 99 8.83 -6.07 19.23
CA LEU A 99 10.00 -5.98 20.11
C LEU A 99 9.65 -6.50 21.52
N PRO A 100 10.63 -7.01 22.28
CA PRO A 100 10.49 -7.18 23.72
C PRO A 100 10.25 -5.81 24.39
N VAL A 101 9.43 -5.76 25.44
CA VAL A 101 9.04 -4.52 26.14
C VAL A 101 10.23 -3.64 26.53
N ALA A 102 11.36 -4.23 26.94
CA ALA A 102 12.59 -3.50 27.26
C ALA A 102 13.18 -2.75 26.04
N ALA A 103 13.11 -3.34 24.85
CA ALA A 103 13.53 -2.70 23.60
C ALA A 103 12.51 -1.66 23.12
N GLU A 104 11.20 -1.88 23.33
CA GLU A 104 10.17 -0.85 23.08
C GLU A 104 10.39 0.39 23.95
N LEU A 105 10.69 0.21 25.25
CA LEU A 105 11.02 1.31 26.17
C LEU A 105 12.31 2.05 25.77
N PHE A 106 13.32 1.34 25.23
CA PHE A 106 14.51 1.98 24.68
C PHE A 106 14.17 2.85 23.46
N VAL A 107 13.38 2.31 22.51
CA VAL A 107 13.00 3.01 21.27
C VAL A 107 12.14 4.24 21.56
N ALA A 108 11.22 4.16 22.52
CA ALA A 108 10.32 5.25 22.92
C ALA A 108 11.01 6.42 23.66
N GLN A 109 12.35 6.41 23.83
CA GLN A 109 13.07 7.50 24.47
C GLN A 109 13.14 8.78 23.62
N SER A 110 13.09 8.66 22.29
CA SER A 110 13.08 9.83 21.40
C SER A 110 12.43 9.54 20.06
N ARG A 111 11.86 10.58 19.43
CA ARG A 111 11.22 10.48 18.12
C ARG A 111 12.20 10.05 17.01
N GLU A 112 13.49 10.38 17.16
CA GLU A 112 14.52 9.91 16.23
C GLU A 112 14.65 8.38 16.32
N LEU A 113 14.78 7.82 17.53
CA LEU A 113 14.86 6.36 17.72
C LEU A 113 13.60 5.63 17.24
N GLU A 114 12.41 6.17 17.49
CA GLU A 114 11.15 5.62 16.98
C GLU A 114 11.14 5.52 15.46
N GLU A 115 11.63 6.56 14.77
CA GLU A 115 11.70 6.61 13.32
C GLU A 115 12.82 5.71 12.75
N GLU A 116 13.96 5.59 13.43
CA GLU A 116 15.01 4.63 13.05
C GLU A 116 14.52 3.18 13.22
N ALA A 117 13.91 2.85 14.36
CA ALA A 117 13.32 1.54 14.65
C ALA A 117 12.20 1.21 13.67
N ARG A 118 11.34 2.18 13.30
CA ARG A 118 10.34 2.01 12.24
C ARG A 118 10.97 1.56 10.93
N TRP A 119 12.07 2.19 10.50
CA TRP A 119 12.75 1.82 9.27
C TRP A 119 13.41 0.43 9.32
N GLU A 120 13.98 0.04 10.45
CA GLU A 120 14.49 -1.32 10.65
C GLU A 120 13.37 -2.36 10.65
N LYS A 121 12.22 -2.08 11.26
CA LYS A 121 11.02 -2.90 11.15
C LYS A 121 10.56 -3.06 9.70
N LEU A 122 10.56 -1.98 8.91
CA LEU A 122 10.20 -2.05 7.49
C LEU A 122 11.21 -2.87 6.68
N LYS A 123 12.52 -2.77 6.96
CA LYS A 123 13.54 -3.63 6.34
C LYS A 123 13.28 -5.11 6.67
N ALA A 124 12.97 -5.43 7.93
CA ALA A 124 12.62 -6.79 8.36
C ALA A 124 11.36 -7.33 7.66
N VAL A 125 10.27 -6.56 7.63
CA VAL A 125 9.04 -6.90 6.88
C VAL A 125 9.35 -7.13 5.41
N PHE A 126 10.11 -6.23 4.79
CA PHE A 126 10.48 -6.30 3.39
C PHE A 126 11.27 -7.58 3.06
N TYR A 127 12.29 -7.93 3.85
CA TYR A 127 13.03 -9.18 3.68
C TYR A 127 12.14 -10.42 3.86
N ASN A 128 11.23 -10.39 4.84
CA ASN A 128 10.28 -11.46 5.11
C ASN A 128 9.20 -11.64 4.02
N LEU A 129 9.06 -10.72 3.06
CA LEU A 129 8.27 -10.96 1.83
C LEU A 129 8.93 -11.98 0.89
N TYR A 130 10.23 -12.27 1.03
CA TYR A 130 10.97 -13.14 0.12
C TYR A 130 11.59 -14.33 0.87
N PRO A 131 11.35 -15.60 0.47
CA PRO A 131 12.17 -16.73 0.93
C PRO A 131 13.68 -16.52 0.73
N ALA A 132 14.48 -17.13 1.62
CA ALA A 132 15.92 -16.98 1.73
C ALA A 132 16.71 -17.04 0.40
N HIS A 133 16.33 -17.92 -0.52
CA HIS A 133 16.99 -18.05 -1.83
C HIS A 133 16.85 -16.80 -2.73
N ILE A 134 15.87 -15.93 -2.48
CA ILE A 134 15.73 -14.63 -3.17
C ILE A 134 16.33 -13.48 -2.33
N GLN A 135 16.37 -13.58 -1.00
CA GLN A 135 16.88 -12.52 -0.11
C GLN A 135 18.32 -12.10 -0.45
N SER A 136 19.22 -13.05 -0.76
CA SER A 136 20.59 -12.70 -1.19
C SER A 136 20.62 -11.84 -2.46
N ARG A 137 19.74 -12.12 -3.42
CA ARG A 137 19.61 -11.34 -4.66
C ARG A 137 18.95 -9.98 -4.45
N VAL A 138 17.99 -9.91 -3.52
CA VAL A 138 17.37 -8.65 -3.09
C VAL A 138 18.43 -7.73 -2.50
N HIS A 139 19.26 -8.24 -1.59
CA HIS A 139 20.40 -7.53 -1.03
C HIS A 139 21.37 -7.05 -2.13
N GLU A 140 21.86 -7.95 -3.00
CA GLU A 140 22.76 -7.60 -4.11
C GLU A 140 22.21 -6.48 -5.01
N VAL A 141 20.91 -6.51 -5.34
CA VAL A 141 20.28 -5.49 -6.19
C VAL A 141 20.12 -4.17 -5.47
N LEU A 142 19.73 -4.18 -4.19
CA LEU A 142 19.53 -2.95 -3.41
C LEU A 142 20.86 -2.27 -3.04
N CYS A 143 21.92 -3.02 -2.77
CA CYS A 143 23.28 -2.48 -2.65
C CYS A 143 23.82 -1.89 -3.97
N GLY A 144 23.20 -2.21 -5.12
CA GLY A 144 23.52 -1.61 -6.42
C GLY A 144 22.70 -0.37 -6.77
N LEU A 145 21.80 0.08 -5.88
CA LEU A 145 21.03 1.33 -6.02
C LEU A 145 21.64 2.44 -5.15
N SER A 146 21.22 3.68 -5.37
CA SER A 146 21.41 4.71 -4.34
C SER A 146 20.57 4.41 -3.10
N VAL A 147 21.04 4.88 -1.93
CA VAL A 147 20.33 4.74 -0.63
C VAL A 147 18.86 5.18 -0.73
N LEU A 148 18.63 6.38 -1.30
CA LEU A 148 17.30 6.94 -1.54
C LEU A 148 16.41 6.02 -2.40
N GLU A 149 16.95 5.41 -3.44
CA GLU A 149 16.20 4.47 -4.28
C GLU A 149 15.91 3.15 -3.57
N ALA A 150 16.86 2.61 -2.79
CA ALA A 150 16.64 1.41 -2.01
C ALA A 150 15.54 1.60 -0.95
N LEU A 151 15.56 2.74 -0.25
CA LEU A 151 14.54 3.11 0.74
C LEU A 151 13.16 3.32 0.08
N ARG A 152 13.10 3.95 -1.10
CA ARG A 152 11.87 4.04 -1.92
C ARG A 152 11.33 2.68 -2.34
N VAL A 153 12.19 1.72 -2.69
CA VAL A 153 11.80 0.34 -3.03
C VAL A 153 11.25 -0.41 -1.81
N ILE A 154 11.88 -0.24 -0.63
CA ILE A 154 11.42 -0.83 0.64
C ILE A 154 10.04 -0.24 0.99
N ALA A 155 9.93 1.09 1.12
CA ALA A 155 8.70 1.78 1.47
C ALA A 155 7.54 1.37 0.55
N LYS A 156 7.76 1.34 -0.77
CA LYS A 156 6.74 0.88 -1.73
C LYS A 156 6.21 -0.52 -1.39
N LYS A 157 7.10 -1.46 -1.08
CA LYS A 157 6.76 -2.85 -0.81
C LYS A 157 6.20 -3.09 0.59
N THR A 158 6.42 -2.18 1.53
CA THR A 158 5.90 -2.27 2.91
C THR A 158 4.74 -1.32 3.20
N SER A 159 4.40 -0.40 2.30
CA SER A 159 3.27 0.54 2.41
C SER A 159 1.97 -0.12 2.89
N ARG A 160 1.60 -1.27 2.30
CA ARG A 160 0.42 -2.08 2.69
C ARG A 160 0.48 -2.67 4.10
N PHE A 161 1.67 -2.93 4.64
CA PHE A 161 1.86 -3.36 6.02
C PHE A 161 1.70 -2.18 6.99
N GLU A 162 2.15 -0.99 6.63
CA GLU A 162 1.97 0.24 7.42
C GLU A 162 0.60 0.91 7.25
N HIS A 163 -0.26 0.38 6.36
CA HIS A 163 -1.54 0.98 5.97
C HIS A 163 -1.39 2.36 5.31
N GLU A 164 -0.34 2.50 4.50
CA GLU A 164 0.06 3.75 3.84
C GLU A 164 -0.20 3.72 2.32
N VAL A 165 -0.51 4.90 1.78
CA VAL A 165 -0.43 5.25 0.36
C VAL A 165 0.73 6.22 0.18
N LEU A 166 1.65 5.90 -0.74
CA LEU A 166 2.82 6.75 -1.01
C LEU A 166 2.56 7.70 -2.17
N LEU A 167 2.60 9.00 -1.91
CA LEU A 167 2.41 10.05 -2.89
C LEU A 167 3.79 10.46 -3.42
N ARG A 168 4.19 9.81 -4.51
CA ARG A 168 5.42 10.12 -5.24
C ARG A 168 5.19 11.36 -6.12
N PRO A 169 6.01 12.43 -6.04
CA PRO A 169 5.89 13.56 -6.96
C PRO A 169 6.18 13.15 -8.41
N LEU A 170 5.45 13.75 -9.37
CA LEU A 170 5.60 13.48 -10.81
C LEU A 170 6.87 14.10 -11.40
N GLU A 171 7.33 15.20 -10.81
CA GLU A 171 8.59 15.88 -11.09
C GLU A 171 9.62 15.53 -9.99
N ALA A 172 10.91 15.66 -10.28
CA ALA A 172 11.94 15.39 -9.28
C ALA A 172 12.02 16.57 -8.30
N ASP A 173 12.28 16.27 -7.03
CA ASP A 173 12.66 17.23 -5.99
C ASP A 173 11.60 18.32 -5.68
N SER A 174 10.32 18.02 -5.96
CA SER A 174 9.17 18.94 -5.79
C SER A 174 8.23 18.52 -4.63
N CYS A 175 8.78 18.14 -3.48
CA CYS A 175 7.97 17.69 -2.33
C CYS A 175 8.62 18.07 -1.00
N ASP A 176 7.87 18.75 -0.12
CA ASP A 176 8.33 19.17 1.22
C ASP A 176 7.26 19.02 2.32
N GLU A 177 7.50 19.60 3.50
CA GLU A 177 6.56 19.60 4.64
C GLU A 177 5.35 20.52 4.43
N ASN A 178 5.44 21.57 3.62
CA ASN A 178 4.32 22.45 3.32
C ASN A 178 3.32 21.76 2.36
N ASP A 179 3.79 20.88 1.48
CA ASP A 179 2.92 20.01 0.67
C ASP A 179 2.06 19.08 1.53
N VAL A 180 2.52 18.69 2.73
CA VAL A 180 1.73 17.91 3.70
C VAL A 180 0.52 18.73 4.19
N LEU A 181 0.73 19.98 4.60
CA LEU A 181 -0.34 20.88 5.07
C LEU A 181 -1.36 21.17 3.96
N MET A 182 -0.88 21.37 2.74
CA MET A 182 -1.73 21.58 1.57
C MET A 182 -2.56 20.33 1.22
N LEU A 183 -1.98 19.13 1.36
CA LEU A 183 -2.68 17.87 1.19
C LEU A 183 -3.75 17.68 2.28
N GLU A 184 -3.41 17.80 3.55
CA GLU A 184 -4.35 17.59 4.66
C GLU A 184 -5.58 18.49 4.51
N LYS A 185 -5.37 19.77 4.17
CA LYS A 185 -6.45 20.69 3.83
C LYS A 185 -7.30 20.19 2.65
N ALA A 186 -6.67 19.79 1.55
CA ALA A 186 -7.36 19.33 0.35
C ALA A 186 -8.16 18.02 0.58
N LEU A 187 -7.70 17.14 1.47
CA LEU A 187 -8.46 15.93 1.87
C LEU A 187 -9.72 16.29 2.66
N GLN A 188 -9.64 17.28 3.57
CA GLN A 188 -10.80 17.74 4.34
C GLN A 188 -11.85 18.44 3.46
N GLU A 189 -11.43 19.23 2.47
CA GLU A 189 -12.33 19.93 1.54
C GLU A 189 -13.19 18.98 0.67
N VAL A 190 -12.78 17.71 0.54
CA VAL A 190 -13.42 16.69 -0.30
C VAL A 190 -14.41 15.80 0.48
N ILE A 191 -14.36 15.80 1.82
CA ILE A 191 -15.30 15.05 2.68
C ILE A 191 -16.79 15.32 2.33
N PRO A 192 -17.24 16.56 2.08
CA PRO A 192 -18.62 16.84 1.68
C PRO A 192 -19.04 16.14 0.38
N GLU A 193 -18.15 16.08 -0.62
CA GLU A 193 -18.41 15.38 -1.90
C GLU A 193 -18.56 13.87 -1.68
N VAL A 194 -17.76 13.28 -0.78
CA VAL A 194 -17.89 11.86 -0.41
C VAL A 194 -19.24 11.59 0.27
N ILE A 195 -19.71 12.49 1.13
CA ILE A 195 -21.03 12.37 1.80
C ILE A 195 -22.19 12.50 0.78
N GLU A 196 -22.09 13.42 -0.18
CA GLU A 196 -23.04 13.53 -1.29
C GLU A 196 -23.05 12.24 -2.14
N ARG A 197 -21.88 11.68 -2.46
CA ARG A 197 -21.73 10.42 -3.19
C ARG A 197 -22.33 9.23 -2.42
N ILE A 198 -22.10 9.14 -1.10
CA ILE A 198 -22.75 8.13 -0.22
C ILE A 198 -24.27 8.22 -0.32
N SER A 199 -24.82 9.44 -0.21
CA SER A 199 -26.26 9.69 -0.28
C SER A 199 -26.82 9.32 -1.65
N SER A 200 -26.14 9.71 -2.73
CA SER A 200 -26.53 9.40 -4.11
C SER A 200 -26.49 7.91 -4.43
N GLU A 201 -25.58 7.12 -3.85
CA GLU A 201 -25.59 5.66 -4.02
C GLU A 201 -26.66 5.00 -3.12
N ALA A 202 -26.92 5.51 -1.92
CA ALA A 202 -27.99 5.03 -1.04
C ALA A 202 -29.40 5.19 -1.66
N ASP A 203 -29.66 6.32 -2.33
CA ASP A 203 -30.90 6.54 -3.08
C ASP A 203 -31.07 5.51 -4.20
N LYS A 204 -29.99 5.22 -4.94
CA LYS A 204 -29.99 4.22 -6.02
C LYS A 204 -30.22 2.81 -5.50
N VAL A 205 -29.60 2.44 -4.37
CA VAL A 205 -29.87 1.17 -3.66
C VAL A 205 -31.35 1.08 -3.34
N THR A 206 -31.91 2.08 -2.66
CA THR A 206 -33.33 2.13 -2.25
C THR A 206 -34.27 1.98 -3.46
N VAL A 207 -34.01 2.70 -4.55
CA VAL A 207 -34.79 2.60 -5.79
C VAL A 207 -34.71 1.19 -6.39
N THR A 208 -33.52 0.59 -6.46
CA THR A 208 -33.38 -0.79 -6.98
C THR A 208 -34.02 -1.84 -6.06
N GLU A 209 -34.00 -1.64 -4.74
CA GLU A 209 -34.65 -2.51 -3.76
C GLU A 209 -36.18 -2.54 -3.96
N LEU A 210 -36.80 -1.39 -4.22
CA LEU A 210 -38.24 -1.31 -4.56
C LEU A 210 -38.61 -2.11 -5.82
N TYR A 211 -37.73 -2.14 -6.84
CA TYR A 211 -37.94 -3.00 -8.01
C TYR A 211 -37.70 -4.49 -7.75
N LEU A 212 -36.95 -4.83 -6.69
CA LEU A 212 -36.68 -6.21 -6.27
C LEU A 212 -37.71 -6.75 -5.27
N GLN A 213 -38.44 -5.88 -4.59
CA GLN A 213 -39.48 -6.23 -3.62
C GLN A 213 -40.52 -7.26 -4.14
N PRO A 214 -41.01 -7.22 -5.39
CA PRO A 214 -41.94 -8.24 -5.91
C PRO A 214 -41.36 -9.65 -6.03
N TYR A 215 -40.04 -9.83 -5.82
CA TYR A 215 -39.32 -11.10 -5.93
C TYR A 215 -38.87 -11.65 -4.58
N THR A 216 -39.20 -10.99 -3.45
CA THR A 216 -38.78 -11.46 -2.11
C THR A 216 -39.61 -12.64 -1.59
N GLU A 217 -40.72 -12.96 -2.25
CA GLU A 217 -41.60 -14.07 -1.90
C GLU A 217 -41.72 -15.05 -3.07
N TYR A 218 -41.65 -16.35 -2.77
CA TYR A 218 -42.05 -17.36 -3.75
C TYR A 218 -43.57 -17.35 -3.89
N PRO A 219 -44.13 -17.34 -5.12
CA PRO A 219 -45.57 -17.42 -5.31
C PRO A 219 -46.10 -18.69 -4.65
N ALA A 220 -47.14 -18.55 -3.84
CA ALA A 220 -47.75 -19.67 -3.12
C ALA A 220 -48.13 -20.79 -4.10
N TYR A 221 -47.68 -22.01 -3.84
CA TYR A 221 -47.88 -23.16 -4.72
C TYR A 221 -49.36 -23.60 -4.71
N THR A 222 -50.18 -22.97 -5.56
CA THR A 222 -51.60 -23.26 -5.70
C THR A 222 -51.79 -24.58 -6.46
N MET A 223 -51.84 -25.69 -5.72
CA MET A 223 -52.12 -27.06 -6.22
C MET A 223 -53.34 -27.21 -7.14
N ASN A 224 -54.25 -26.22 -7.17
CA ASN A 224 -55.46 -26.24 -7.99
C ASN A 224 -55.35 -25.48 -9.32
N ASP A 225 -54.25 -24.80 -9.60
CA ASP A 225 -54.13 -24.05 -10.83
C ASP A 225 -53.65 -24.97 -11.97
N ASN A 226 -54.52 -25.22 -12.96
CA ASN A 226 -54.16 -25.79 -14.25
C ASN A 226 -53.35 -24.78 -15.11
N SER A 227 -52.62 -23.87 -14.48
CA SER A 227 -51.82 -22.86 -15.16
C SER A 227 -50.63 -23.49 -15.83
N TRP A 228 -50.72 -23.52 -17.17
CA TRP A 228 -49.67 -23.39 -18.18
C TRP A 228 -48.32 -24.07 -17.95
N TRP A 229 -47.60 -23.78 -16.87
CA TRP A 229 -46.34 -24.44 -16.45
C TRP A 229 -46.46 -25.96 -16.30
N SER A 230 -47.63 -26.47 -15.88
CA SER A 230 -47.88 -27.92 -15.74
C SER A 230 -48.15 -28.64 -17.06
N ARG A 231 -48.35 -27.90 -18.18
CA ARG A 231 -48.61 -28.47 -19.52
C ARG A 231 -47.59 -28.07 -20.58
N ASN A 232 -46.93 -26.93 -20.40
CA ASN A 232 -45.83 -26.46 -21.24
C ASN A 232 -44.55 -26.45 -20.40
N GLN A 233 -43.58 -27.28 -20.80
CA GLN A 233 -42.18 -27.07 -20.40
C GLN A 233 -41.78 -25.67 -20.89
N ALA A 234 -41.71 -24.70 -19.97
CA ALA A 234 -41.22 -23.36 -20.29
C ALA A 234 -39.82 -23.50 -20.89
N SER A 235 -39.63 -23.00 -22.10
CA SER A 235 -38.32 -23.14 -22.75
C SER A 235 -37.27 -22.36 -21.97
N HIS A 236 -35.99 -22.74 -22.09
CA HIS A 236 -34.91 -21.96 -21.50
C HIS A 236 -34.95 -20.47 -21.90
N LYS A 237 -35.50 -20.16 -23.08
CA LYS A 237 -35.73 -18.79 -23.53
C LYS A 237 -36.84 -18.10 -22.72
N ASP A 238 -37.97 -18.75 -22.48
CA ASP A 238 -39.08 -18.16 -21.69
C ASP A 238 -38.67 -17.90 -20.24
N ILE A 239 -37.85 -18.79 -19.66
CA ILE A 239 -37.27 -18.60 -18.32
C ILE A 239 -36.32 -17.40 -18.34
N ALA A 240 -35.37 -17.37 -19.28
CA ALA A 240 -34.42 -16.26 -19.41
C ALA A 240 -35.12 -14.91 -19.64
N ASP A 241 -36.12 -14.86 -20.52
CA ASP A 241 -36.88 -13.65 -20.85
C ASP A 241 -37.65 -13.12 -19.63
N LYS A 242 -38.23 -14.00 -18.80
CA LYS A 242 -38.87 -13.62 -17.51
C LYS A 242 -37.87 -13.18 -16.45
N SER A 243 -36.67 -13.79 -16.40
CA SER A 243 -35.62 -13.45 -15.44
C SER A 243 -34.84 -12.17 -15.80
N LYS A 244 -34.95 -11.63 -17.02
CA LYS A 244 -34.18 -10.44 -17.47
C LYS A 244 -34.27 -9.24 -16.53
N LEU A 245 -35.47 -8.89 -16.06
CA LEU A 245 -35.66 -7.73 -15.19
C LEU A 245 -35.00 -7.96 -13.82
N TRP A 246 -35.22 -9.13 -13.21
CA TRP A 246 -34.55 -9.54 -11.98
C TRP A 246 -33.03 -9.48 -12.12
N VAL A 247 -32.44 -10.12 -13.14
CA VAL A 247 -30.98 -10.15 -13.36
C VAL A 247 -30.40 -8.75 -13.56
N CYS A 248 -31.12 -7.86 -14.26
CA CYS A 248 -30.72 -6.46 -14.41
C CYS A 248 -30.75 -5.71 -13.07
N MET A 249 -31.88 -5.78 -12.35
CA MET A 249 -32.08 -5.02 -11.11
C MET A 249 -31.20 -5.52 -9.96
N ILE A 250 -30.99 -6.84 -9.81
CA ILE A 250 -30.12 -7.39 -8.77
C ILE A 250 -28.65 -7.05 -9.05
N GLY A 251 -28.25 -7.02 -10.33
CA GLY A 251 -26.92 -6.56 -10.73
C GLY A 251 -26.70 -5.07 -10.45
N MET A 252 -27.71 -4.23 -10.70
CA MET A 252 -27.67 -2.81 -10.32
C MET A 252 -27.62 -2.62 -8.81
N TYR A 253 -28.47 -3.30 -8.04
CA TYR A 253 -28.48 -3.27 -6.57
C TYR A 253 -27.13 -3.67 -6.00
N GLN A 254 -26.56 -4.81 -6.43
CA GLN A 254 -25.23 -5.25 -5.98
C GLN A 254 -24.13 -4.24 -6.32
N MET A 255 -24.19 -3.61 -7.50
CA MET A 255 -23.24 -2.58 -7.91
C MET A 255 -23.36 -1.31 -7.06
N TYR A 256 -24.57 -0.78 -6.83
CA TYR A 256 -24.79 0.42 -6.03
C TYR A 256 -24.49 0.18 -4.55
N SER A 257 -24.87 -0.98 -4.00
CA SER A 257 -24.51 -1.38 -2.63
C SER A 257 -23.00 -1.45 -2.44
N ARG A 258 -22.26 -2.05 -3.40
CA ARG A 258 -20.80 -2.08 -3.37
C ARG A 258 -20.20 -0.67 -3.41
N ARG A 259 -20.65 0.19 -4.33
CA ARG A 259 -20.18 1.58 -4.44
C ARG A 259 -20.50 2.42 -3.21
N GLY A 260 -21.68 2.24 -2.61
CA GLY A 260 -22.06 2.86 -1.35
C GLY A 260 -21.13 2.43 -0.21
N HIS A 261 -20.81 1.14 -0.10
CA HIS A 261 -19.83 0.66 0.88
C HIS A 261 -18.41 1.17 0.63
N GLU A 262 -17.97 1.25 -0.63
CA GLU A 262 -16.68 1.82 -1.04
C GLU A 262 -16.61 3.31 -0.66
N ALA A 263 -17.63 4.11 -0.96
CA ALA A 263 -17.69 5.52 -0.55
C ALA A 263 -17.72 5.70 0.99
N CYS A 264 -18.47 4.86 1.71
CA CYS A 264 -18.44 4.83 3.19
C CYS A 264 -17.08 4.37 3.76
N LEU A 265 -16.30 3.57 3.02
CA LEU A 265 -14.93 3.21 3.39
C LEU A 265 -13.99 4.40 3.17
N TRP A 266 -14.14 5.12 2.05
CA TRP A 266 -13.35 6.32 1.75
C TRP A 266 -13.56 7.41 2.80
N LEU A 267 -14.81 7.70 3.19
CA LEU A 267 -15.13 8.67 4.25
C LEU A 267 -14.33 8.34 5.53
N PHE A 268 -14.46 7.10 6.02
CA PHE A 268 -13.74 6.64 7.21
C PHE A 268 -12.21 6.76 7.04
N GLN A 269 -11.68 6.36 5.89
CA GLN A 269 -10.23 6.36 5.63
C GLN A 269 -9.65 7.77 5.55
N LEU A 270 -10.37 8.73 4.96
CA LEU A 270 -9.98 10.13 4.87
C LEU A 270 -10.02 10.79 6.26
N GLU A 271 -11.07 10.55 7.04
CA GLU A 271 -11.21 11.08 8.41
C GLU A 271 -10.19 10.51 9.40
N ASN A 272 -9.74 9.27 9.17
CA ASN A 272 -8.71 8.61 9.97
C ASN A 272 -7.35 8.60 9.26
N SER A 273 -7.14 9.53 8.32
CA SER A 273 -5.86 9.69 7.63
C SER A 273 -4.92 10.66 8.36
N ASN A 274 -3.63 10.41 8.25
CA ASN A 274 -2.56 11.30 8.67
C ASN A 274 -1.51 11.39 7.56
N CYS A 275 -1.08 12.61 7.23
CA CYS A 275 -0.05 12.83 6.22
C CYS A 275 1.29 13.12 6.90
N ARG A 276 2.38 12.60 6.32
CA ARG A 276 3.73 13.03 6.70
C ARG A 276 4.65 13.08 5.49
N PHE A 277 5.56 14.03 5.48
CA PHE A 277 6.74 13.99 4.63
C PHE A 277 7.76 13.03 5.23
N ASP A 278 8.28 12.10 4.44
CA ASP A 278 9.34 11.17 4.87
C ASP A 278 10.67 11.62 4.24
N PRO A 279 11.62 12.16 5.03
CA PRO A 279 12.88 12.70 4.49
C PRO A 279 13.82 11.61 3.94
N ARG A 280 13.57 10.33 4.21
CA ARG A 280 14.35 9.21 3.66
C ARG A 280 13.86 8.78 2.27
N THR A 281 12.60 9.04 1.93
CA THR A 281 12.04 8.77 0.58
C THR A 281 11.82 10.04 -0.24
N LEU A 282 11.76 11.20 0.40
CA LEU A 282 11.33 12.49 -0.15
C LEU A 282 9.92 12.41 -0.78
N TRP A 283 9.05 11.59 -0.19
CA TRP A 283 7.65 11.39 -0.59
C TRP A 283 6.72 11.70 0.57
N ILE A 284 5.45 11.99 0.28
CA ILE A 284 4.41 12.03 1.32
C ILE A 284 3.86 10.62 1.54
N HIS A 285 3.80 10.21 2.80
CA HIS A 285 3.16 8.98 3.24
C HIS A 285 1.80 9.35 3.85
N LEU A 286 0.71 8.95 3.19
CA LEU A 286 -0.65 9.06 3.70
C LEU A 286 -1.00 7.76 4.43
N LYS A 287 -0.94 7.78 5.77
CA LYS A 287 -1.32 6.63 6.61
C LYS A 287 -2.80 6.70 6.94
N THR A 288 -3.49 5.55 6.96
CA THR A 288 -4.88 5.46 7.42
C THR A 288 -5.10 4.24 8.31
N THR A 289 -6.27 4.14 8.94
CA THR A 289 -6.66 2.98 9.74
C THR A 289 -7.60 2.06 8.92
N PRO A 290 -7.36 0.74 8.88
CA PRO A 290 -8.33 -0.21 8.30
C PRO A 290 -9.66 -0.19 9.06
N ARG A 291 -10.77 -0.12 8.33
CA ARG A 291 -12.12 -0.05 8.89
C ARG A 291 -12.60 -1.45 9.32
N LEU A 292 -13.04 -1.59 10.57
CA LEU A 292 -13.68 -2.79 11.09
C LEU A 292 -15.10 -2.97 10.52
N CYS A 293 -15.60 -4.21 10.47
CA CYS A 293 -16.91 -4.51 9.88
C CYS A 293 -18.08 -3.96 10.73
N ALA A 294 -17.90 -3.89 12.06
CA ALA A 294 -18.80 -3.18 12.96
C ALA A 294 -18.71 -1.66 12.75
N LEU A 295 -19.77 -1.08 12.19
CA LEU A 295 -19.96 0.36 12.14
C LEU A 295 -20.14 0.93 13.55
N LYS A 296 -19.40 2.00 13.88
CA LYS A 296 -19.94 3.02 14.79
C LYS A 296 -21.11 3.68 14.07
N GLU A 297 -22.14 4.08 14.81
CA GLU A 297 -23.23 4.86 14.20
C GLU A 297 -22.70 6.23 13.74
N ASP A 298 -22.77 6.45 12.43
CA ASP A 298 -22.51 7.73 11.79
C ASP A 298 -23.81 8.17 11.12
N GLU A 299 -24.36 9.28 11.61
CA GLU A 299 -25.63 9.84 11.14
C GLU A 299 -25.58 10.30 9.68
N ARG A 300 -24.38 10.53 9.14
CA ARG A 300 -24.16 10.91 7.74
C ARG A 300 -24.25 9.72 6.79
N ILE A 301 -24.27 8.49 7.31
CA ILE A 301 -24.43 7.27 6.51
C ILE A 301 -25.91 6.84 6.55
N PRO A 302 -26.62 6.86 5.40
CA PRO A 302 -28.02 6.45 5.32
C PRO A 302 -28.26 5.03 5.85
N GLU A 303 -29.39 4.84 6.54
CA GLU A 303 -29.72 3.60 7.23
C GLU A 303 -29.69 2.36 6.30
N VAL A 304 -30.09 2.52 5.04
CA VAL A 304 -30.03 1.44 4.02
C VAL A 304 -28.60 0.91 3.84
N LEU A 305 -27.59 1.79 3.77
CA LEU A 305 -26.18 1.38 3.66
C LEU A 305 -25.60 0.88 5.00
N ARG A 306 -26.12 1.36 6.15
CA ARG A 306 -25.71 0.86 7.48
C ARG A 306 -26.19 -0.57 7.75
N LYS A 307 -27.35 -0.97 7.19
CA LYS A 307 -27.92 -2.32 7.34
C LYS A 307 -27.28 -3.36 6.41
N LEU A 308 -26.66 -2.94 5.31
CA LEU A 308 -26.02 -3.86 4.38
C LEU A 308 -24.70 -4.42 4.93
N PRO A 309 -24.40 -5.71 4.70
CA PRO A 309 -23.12 -6.29 5.11
C PRO A 309 -21.98 -5.71 4.28
N MET A 310 -20.89 -5.33 4.94
CA MET A 310 -19.65 -4.95 4.26
C MET A 310 -19.19 -6.09 3.33
N PRO A 311 -18.80 -5.82 2.07
CA PRO A 311 -18.33 -6.85 1.16
C PRO A 311 -17.19 -7.70 1.74
N ASP A 312 -17.23 -9.02 1.53
CA ASP A 312 -16.22 -9.98 2.01
C ASP A 312 -14.77 -9.56 1.69
N ASP A 313 -14.56 -8.96 0.51
CA ASP A 313 -13.27 -8.43 0.06
C ASP A 313 -12.66 -7.37 1.01
N TYR A 314 -13.49 -6.71 1.83
CA TYR A 314 -13.10 -5.63 2.73
C TYR A 314 -13.27 -5.98 4.21
N CYS A 315 -14.00 -7.04 4.57
CA CYS A 315 -14.27 -7.33 5.98
C CYS A 315 -13.05 -7.95 6.70
N LEU A 316 -12.64 -7.32 7.81
CA LEU A 316 -11.49 -7.69 8.65
C LEU A 316 -11.79 -8.84 9.63
N GLU A 317 -12.64 -9.79 9.23
CA GLU A 317 -13.05 -10.94 10.06
C GLU A 317 -12.39 -12.26 9.63
N GLY A 318 -12.28 -13.19 10.58
CA GLY A 318 -11.70 -14.52 10.38
C GLY A 318 -10.17 -14.57 10.46
N GLY A 319 -9.60 -15.54 9.73
CA GLY A 319 -8.17 -15.89 9.82
C GLY A 319 -7.21 -14.78 9.38
N GLU A 320 -5.96 -14.87 9.81
CA GLU A 320 -4.94 -13.84 9.55
C GLU A 320 -4.73 -13.54 8.05
N GLU A 321 -4.76 -14.56 7.19
CA GLU A 321 -4.66 -14.37 5.73
C GLU A 321 -5.82 -13.53 5.18
N LYS A 322 -7.06 -13.80 5.63
CA LYS A 322 -8.24 -13.02 5.24
C LYS A 322 -8.10 -11.57 5.70
N ARG A 323 -7.75 -11.36 6.98
CA ARG A 323 -7.54 -10.02 7.54
C ARG A 323 -6.48 -9.24 6.75
N LYS A 324 -5.32 -9.83 6.45
CA LYS A 324 -4.27 -9.19 5.63
C LYS A 324 -4.74 -8.87 4.21
N SER A 325 -5.49 -9.76 3.57
CA SER A 325 -6.06 -9.51 2.23
C SER A 325 -7.10 -8.39 2.25
N ALA A 326 -7.99 -8.39 3.23
CA ALA A 326 -9.01 -7.35 3.39
C ALA A 326 -8.38 -5.97 3.69
N THR A 327 -7.39 -5.91 4.58
CA THR A 327 -6.54 -4.72 4.79
C THR A 327 -5.93 -4.23 3.47
N ARG A 328 -5.27 -5.12 2.70
CA ARG A 328 -4.67 -4.75 1.40
C ARG A 328 -5.72 -4.16 0.45
N ASN A 329 -6.86 -4.83 0.33
CA ASN A 329 -7.96 -4.41 -0.53
C ASN A 329 -8.52 -3.04 -0.11
N GLN A 330 -8.67 -2.77 1.18
CA GLN A 330 -9.11 -1.47 1.68
C GLN A 330 -8.10 -0.35 1.33
N ILE A 331 -6.79 -0.58 1.47
CA ILE A 331 -5.79 0.44 1.09
C ILE A 331 -5.71 0.62 -0.44
N GLU A 332 -5.90 -0.44 -1.23
CA GLU A 332 -6.06 -0.34 -2.69
C GLU A 332 -7.30 0.49 -3.09
N GLN A 333 -8.39 0.44 -2.32
CA GLN A 333 -9.54 1.33 -2.52
C GLN A 333 -9.25 2.80 -2.20
N LEU A 334 -8.42 3.11 -1.20
CA LEU A 334 -8.02 4.50 -0.92
C LEU A 334 -7.24 5.10 -2.10
N GLU A 335 -6.37 4.33 -2.75
CA GLU A 335 -5.62 4.79 -3.93
C GLU A 335 -6.51 5.11 -5.13
N ILE A 336 -7.57 4.32 -5.30
CA ILE A 336 -8.60 4.58 -6.30
C ILE A 336 -9.39 5.84 -5.90
N ALA A 337 -9.79 5.98 -4.64
CA ALA A 337 -10.53 7.14 -4.12
C ALA A 337 -9.80 8.46 -4.36
N LEU A 338 -8.53 8.55 -3.94
CA LEU A 338 -7.68 9.73 -4.12
C LEU A 338 -7.56 10.15 -5.59
N LYS A 339 -7.70 9.20 -6.53
CA LYS A 339 -7.68 9.48 -7.97
C LYS A 339 -9.05 9.81 -8.56
N GLU A 340 -10.12 9.17 -8.07
CA GLU A 340 -11.50 9.42 -8.53
C GLU A 340 -12.07 10.75 -8.04
N LEU A 341 -11.68 11.21 -6.85
CA LEU A 341 -12.12 12.48 -6.25
C LEU A 341 -11.42 13.72 -6.87
N ASP A 342 -10.64 13.53 -7.94
CA ASP A 342 -9.87 14.53 -8.72
C ASP A 342 -9.27 15.71 -7.92
N ILE A 343 -8.78 15.42 -6.71
CA ILE A 343 -8.31 16.42 -5.76
C ILE A 343 -7.22 17.28 -6.43
N PRO A 344 -7.42 18.60 -6.67
CA PRO A 344 -6.58 19.36 -7.59
C PRO A 344 -5.09 19.36 -7.22
N PHE A 345 -4.78 19.38 -5.92
CA PHE A 345 -3.42 19.30 -5.39
C PHE A 345 -2.73 17.95 -5.72
N LEU A 346 -3.48 16.86 -5.73
CA LEU A 346 -2.96 15.52 -6.03
C LEU A 346 -2.57 15.32 -7.51
N GLN A 347 -2.93 16.25 -8.41
CA GLN A 347 -2.49 16.20 -9.81
C GLN A 347 -0.98 16.36 -10.01
N ASN A 348 -0.23 16.68 -8.96
CA ASN A 348 1.23 16.74 -8.94
C ASN A 348 1.88 15.40 -8.56
N PHE A 349 1.10 14.40 -8.14
CA PHE A 349 1.58 13.12 -7.60
C PHE A 349 1.15 11.90 -8.43
N ASP A 350 1.97 10.85 -8.41
CA ASP A 350 1.72 9.57 -9.06
C ASP A 350 0.92 8.64 -8.12
N LEU A 351 -0.39 8.87 -8.05
CA LEU A 351 -1.31 8.15 -7.14
C LEU A 351 -1.38 6.64 -7.43
N LEU A 352 -1.17 6.23 -8.69
CA LEU A 352 -1.22 4.83 -9.11
C LEU A 352 0.11 4.10 -8.89
N HIS A 353 1.14 4.79 -8.38
CA HIS A 353 2.47 4.21 -8.20
C HIS A 353 2.46 2.90 -7.40
N ASN A 354 1.62 2.83 -6.38
CA ASN A 354 1.55 1.71 -5.43
C ASN A 354 0.61 0.59 -5.86
N HIS A 355 -0.29 0.84 -6.82
CA HIS A 355 -1.43 -0.03 -7.07
C HIS A 355 -1.08 -1.21 -7.99
N ASN A 356 -1.16 -2.43 -7.45
CA ASN A 356 -0.53 -3.63 -8.01
C ASN A 356 -1.11 -4.14 -9.35
N ASN A 357 -2.28 -3.66 -9.76
CA ASN A 357 -2.90 -3.96 -11.06
C ASN A 357 -2.49 -2.98 -12.18
N PHE A 358 -1.97 -1.80 -11.81
CA PHE A 358 -1.57 -0.79 -12.79
C PHE A 358 -0.09 -0.95 -13.15
N GLU A 359 0.19 -1.01 -14.45
CA GLU A 359 1.56 -0.98 -14.96
C GLU A 359 1.81 0.29 -15.76
N GLN A 360 2.94 0.95 -15.49
CA GLN A 360 3.34 2.19 -16.15
C GLN A 360 4.01 1.91 -17.50
N PHE A 361 3.66 2.69 -18.50
CA PHE A 361 4.23 2.70 -19.84
C PHE A 361 4.56 4.14 -20.25
N GLU A 362 5.50 4.24 -21.19
CA GLU A 362 5.92 5.47 -21.84
C GLU A 362 5.61 5.36 -23.33
N LEU A 363 4.75 6.26 -23.84
CA LEU A 363 4.50 6.45 -25.26
C LEU A 363 5.45 7.53 -25.79
N CYS A 364 6.24 7.19 -26.81
CA CYS A 364 7.04 8.13 -27.58
C CYS A 364 6.41 8.35 -28.96
N VAL A 365 6.16 9.61 -29.33
CA VAL A 365 5.52 10.00 -30.60
C VAL A 365 6.40 11.05 -31.31
N PRO A 366 6.67 10.97 -32.62
CA PRO A 366 7.55 11.92 -33.32
C PRO A 366 7.07 13.39 -33.21
N TYR A 367 7.86 14.24 -32.57
CA TYR A 367 7.49 15.62 -32.17
C TYR A 367 7.17 16.51 -33.38
N ALA A 368 7.94 16.36 -34.47
CA ALA A 368 7.77 17.19 -35.67
C ALA A 368 6.59 16.76 -36.57
N ARG A 369 5.96 15.60 -36.33
CA ARG A 369 4.89 15.04 -37.19
C ARG A 369 3.49 15.13 -36.58
N PHE A 370 3.38 15.11 -35.25
CA PHE A 370 2.09 15.04 -34.56
C PHE A 370 2.09 16.00 -33.38
N SER A 371 1.00 16.75 -33.19
CA SER A 371 0.83 17.57 -31.99
C SER A 371 0.48 16.72 -30.76
N PRO A 372 0.71 17.21 -29.52
CA PRO A 372 0.33 16.49 -28.30
C PRO A 372 -1.15 16.09 -28.25
N LYS A 373 -2.04 16.84 -28.91
CA LYS A 373 -3.49 16.53 -28.99
C LYS A 373 -3.78 15.20 -29.69
N LEU A 374 -2.87 14.72 -30.54
CA LEU A 374 -3.02 13.44 -31.25
C LEU A 374 -2.42 12.25 -30.48
N CYS A 375 -1.64 12.48 -29.42
CA CYS A 375 -0.98 11.40 -28.67
C CYS A 375 -1.97 10.38 -28.09
N THR A 376 -3.16 10.80 -27.63
CA THR A 376 -4.19 9.90 -27.12
C THR A 376 -4.80 9.00 -28.21
N ALA A 377 -5.02 9.54 -29.41
CA ALA A 377 -5.49 8.74 -30.56
C ALA A 377 -4.41 7.77 -31.05
N ILE A 378 -3.14 8.20 -31.04
CA ILE A 378 -1.99 7.35 -31.33
C ILE A 378 -1.87 6.24 -30.28
N LEU A 379 -2.06 6.54 -28.99
CA LEU A 379 -2.07 5.54 -27.91
C LEU A 379 -3.10 4.43 -28.18
N GLN A 380 -4.34 4.79 -28.52
CA GLN A 380 -5.41 3.84 -28.83
C GLN A 380 -5.06 2.90 -30.00
N SER A 381 -4.25 3.36 -30.96
CA SER A 381 -3.80 2.55 -32.08
C SER A 381 -2.90 1.37 -31.67
N HIS A 382 -2.22 1.44 -30.52
CA HIS A 382 -1.40 0.34 -29.98
C HIS A 382 -2.24 -0.85 -29.46
N PHE A 383 -3.58 -0.71 -29.39
CA PHE A 383 -4.52 -1.69 -28.82
C PHE A 383 -5.53 -2.26 -29.83
N ASN A 384 -5.31 -2.09 -31.15
CA ASN A 384 -6.11 -2.73 -32.21
C ASN A 384 -7.65 -2.58 -32.06
N LYS A 385 -8.13 -1.43 -31.53
CA LYS A 385 -9.54 -1.08 -31.22
C LYS A 385 -10.14 -1.61 -29.89
N TRP A 386 -9.35 -2.11 -28.93
CA TRP A 386 -9.87 -2.77 -27.70
C TRP A 386 -9.89 -1.91 -26.41
N LEU A 387 -9.49 -0.64 -26.46
CA LEU A 387 -9.49 0.25 -25.29
C LEU A 387 -10.84 0.97 -25.11
N SER A 388 -11.46 0.78 -23.95
CA SER A 388 -12.41 1.75 -23.35
C SER A 388 -11.63 2.69 -22.42
N GLY A 389 -12.20 3.86 -22.09
CA GLY A 389 -11.52 4.90 -21.31
C GLY A 389 -11.05 4.42 -19.93
N ASP A 390 -11.92 3.71 -19.22
CA ASP A 390 -11.79 3.21 -17.84
C ASP A 390 -10.66 2.16 -17.62
N LYS A 391 -9.77 1.98 -18.59
CA LYS A 391 -8.69 0.99 -18.60
C LYS A 391 -7.29 1.62 -18.58
N TYR A 392 -7.18 2.94 -18.69
CA TYR A 392 -5.89 3.63 -18.69
C TYR A 392 -5.95 5.06 -18.13
N PHE A 393 -4.83 5.51 -17.57
CA PHE A 393 -4.70 6.83 -16.95
C PHE A 393 -3.42 7.53 -17.42
N ILE A 394 -3.55 8.70 -18.04
CA ILE A 394 -2.40 9.53 -18.44
C ILE A 394 -1.98 10.37 -17.23
N VAL A 395 -0.71 10.26 -16.83
CA VAL A 395 -0.15 10.94 -15.64
C VAL A 395 0.91 11.99 -15.99
N SER A 396 1.17 12.23 -17.28
CA SER A 396 2.09 13.28 -17.74
C SER A 396 1.37 14.41 -18.46
N LYS A 397 1.76 15.66 -18.17
CA LYS A 397 1.40 16.84 -18.97
C LYS A 397 2.38 16.98 -20.17
N PRO A 398 1.94 17.50 -21.34
CA PRO A 398 2.85 17.75 -22.46
C PRO A 398 3.90 18.82 -22.14
N ILE A 399 5.19 18.46 -22.27
CA ILE A 399 6.30 19.37 -21.93
C ILE A 399 6.77 20.13 -23.17
N LEU A 400 6.45 21.42 -23.24
CA LEU A 400 7.04 22.39 -24.18
C LEU A 400 8.43 22.80 -23.66
N LEU A 401 9.48 22.62 -24.48
CA LEU A 401 10.82 23.15 -24.19
C LEU A 401 11.29 24.02 -25.37
N ALA A 402 12.18 24.97 -25.08
CA ALA A 402 12.85 25.78 -26.10
C ALA A 402 13.89 24.99 -26.91
N VAL A 403 14.36 23.84 -26.39
CA VAL A 403 15.32 22.96 -27.09
C VAL A 403 14.60 21.98 -28.04
N PRO A 404 15.19 21.66 -29.21
CA PRO A 404 14.61 20.68 -30.13
C PRO A 404 14.41 19.31 -29.49
N LYS A 405 13.20 18.74 -29.63
CA LYS A 405 12.88 17.37 -29.24
C LYS A 405 12.65 16.49 -30.47
N SER A 406 13.11 15.25 -30.39
CA SER A 406 12.77 14.21 -31.38
C SER A 406 11.36 13.64 -31.15
N HIS A 407 10.92 13.53 -29.89
CA HIS A 407 9.64 12.91 -29.52
C HIS A 407 8.87 13.72 -28.46
N HIS A 408 7.54 13.63 -28.52
CA HIS A 408 6.68 13.78 -27.36
C HIS A 408 6.76 12.50 -26.51
N THR A 409 6.86 12.66 -25.20
CA THR A 409 6.87 11.57 -24.22
C THR A 409 5.60 11.66 -23.38
N MET A 410 4.86 10.57 -23.22
CA MET A 410 3.64 10.51 -22.43
C MET A 410 3.66 9.29 -21.50
N ARG A 411 3.61 9.53 -20.19
CA ARG A 411 3.52 8.49 -19.14
C ARG A 411 2.06 8.11 -18.95
N VAL A 412 1.76 6.82 -19.04
CA VAL A 412 0.41 6.25 -18.94
C VAL A 412 0.41 4.96 -18.13
N TYR A 413 -0.56 4.78 -17.25
CA TYR A 413 -0.83 3.53 -16.55
C TYR A 413 -1.93 2.74 -17.26
N PHE A 414 -1.82 1.42 -17.28
CA PHE A 414 -2.84 0.50 -17.76
C PHE A 414 -3.25 -0.48 -16.67
N ASP A 415 -4.56 -0.72 -16.51
CA ASP A 415 -5.06 -1.80 -15.65
C ASP A 415 -4.85 -3.14 -16.35
N MET A 416 -3.75 -3.82 -16.02
CA MET A 416 -3.34 -5.06 -16.67
C MET A 416 -4.23 -6.26 -16.29
N SER A 417 -5.18 -6.09 -15.37
CA SER A 417 -6.25 -7.08 -15.16
C SER A 417 -7.37 -6.96 -16.22
N LYS A 418 -7.51 -5.79 -16.86
CA LYS A 418 -8.58 -5.46 -17.82
C LYS A 418 -8.10 -5.30 -19.27
N VAL A 419 -6.79 -5.22 -19.53
CA VAL A 419 -6.22 -5.10 -20.90
C VAL A 419 -5.23 -6.22 -21.25
N LYS A 420 -5.13 -6.51 -22.55
CA LYS A 420 -4.03 -7.30 -23.11
C LYS A 420 -2.77 -6.44 -23.24
N GLU A 421 -1.59 -7.08 -23.29
CA GLU A 421 -0.31 -6.38 -23.50
C GLU A 421 -0.35 -5.59 -24.84
N PRO A 422 -0.04 -4.28 -24.83
CA PRO A 422 -0.08 -3.47 -26.05
C PRO A 422 1.02 -3.82 -27.06
N ASN A 423 0.78 -3.46 -28.32
CA ASN A 423 1.81 -3.48 -29.36
C ASN A 423 2.93 -2.48 -28.99
N LYS A 424 4.19 -2.94 -28.95
CA LYS A 424 5.33 -2.08 -28.56
C LYS A 424 5.64 -0.95 -29.54
N ALA A 425 5.25 -1.09 -30.80
CA ALA A 425 5.49 -0.11 -31.86
C ALA A 425 4.30 -0.03 -32.81
N ASN A 426 4.04 1.15 -33.34
CA ASN A 426 3.17 1.37 -34.49
C ASN A 426 4.01 2.02 -35.61
N ALA A 427 4.39 1.23 -36.61
CA ALA A 427 5.23 1.68 -37.71
C ALA A 427 4.60 2.78 -38.57
N TYR A 428 3.26 2.78 -38.72
CA TYR A 428 2.54 3.80 -39.50
C TYR A 428 2.60 5.18 -38.83
N MET A 429 2.42 5.21 -37.50
CA MET A 429 2.53 6.44 -36.71
C MET A 429 3.99 6.77 -36.32
N GLY A 430 4.93 5.84 -36.50
CA GLY A 430 6.31 5.98 -36.01
C GLY A 430 6.41 6.08 -34.48
N SER A 431 5.42 5.57 -33.74
CA SER A 431 5.36 5.65 -32.28
C SER A 431 5.76 4.35 -31.60
N THR A 432 6.31 4.46 -30.39
CA THR A 432 6.64 3.31 -29.53
C THR A 432 5.92 3.43 -28.19
N LEU A 433 5.46 2.31 -27.66
CA LEU A 433 4.82 2.20 -26.35
C LEU A 433 5.58 1.14 -25.54
N LEU A 434 6.45 1.61 -24.65
CA LEU A 434 7.36 0.75 -23.89
C LEU A 434 6.96 0.76 -22.42
N ARG A 435 7.10 -0.39 -21.75
CA ARG A 435 6.86 -0.46 -20.31
C ARG A 435 7.93 0.34 -19.57
N PHE A 436 7.51 1.26 -18.72
CA PHE A 436 8.44 2.06 -17.91
C PHE A 436 9.06 1.16 -16.83
N LYS A 437 10.39 1.09 -16.81
CA LYS A 437 11.18 0.26 -15.88
C LYS A 437 12.27 1.10 -15.22
N PRO A 438 11.94 1.95 -14.23
CA PRO A 438 12.89 2.92 -13.68
C PRO A 438 14.14 2.25 -13.10
N TYR A 439 14.00 1.10 -12.44
CA TYR A 439 15.10 0.39 -11.78
C TYR A 439 15.68 -0.79 -12.58
N GLY A 440 15.18 -1.07 -13.79
CA GLY A 440 15.69 -2.16 -14.64
C GLY A 440 15.47 -3.61 -14.14
N PHE A 441 14.88 -3.85 -12.97
CA PHE A 441 14.59 -5.19 -12.43
C PHE A 441 13.09 -5.47 -12.19
N CYS A 442 12.75 -6.74 -11.94
CA CYS A 442 11.40 -7.16 -11.54
C CYS A 442 11.26 -7.24 -10.00
N PHE A 443 10.25 -6.56 -9.46
CA PHE A 443 9.94 -6.47 -8.03
C PHE A 443 9.52 -7.77 -7.32
N ASN A 444 9.35 -8.90 -8.03
CA ASN A 444 9.00 -10.19 -7.41
C ASN A 444 10.23 -11.08 -7.18
N CYS A 445 11.21 -11.00 -8.08
CA CYS A 445 12.34 -11.94 -8.17
C CYS A 445 13.71 -11.24 -8.23
N PHE A 446 13.73 -9.91 -8.29
CA PHE A 446 14.92 -9.06 -8.38
C PHE A 446 15.86 -9.44 -9.54
N SER A 447 15.28 -9.94 -10.64
CA SER A 447 16.01 -10.24 -11.88
C SER A 447 15.85 -9.14 -12.93
N LYS A 448 16.89 -8.93 -13.74
CA LYS A 448 16.92 -7.94 -14.84
C LYS A 448 16.11 -8.38 -16.08
N ALA A 449 15.73 -9.65 -16.18
CA ALA A 449 15.47 -10.30 -17.47
C ALA A 449 14.01 -10.32 -17.97
N HIS A 450 13.00 -10.02 -17.15
CA HIS A 450 11.59 -10.17 -17.56
C HIS A 450 10.65 -9.04 -17.09
N THR A 451 9.40 -9.10 -17.56
CA THR A 451 8.28 -8.23 -17.15
C THR A 451 7.51 -8.87 -15.99
N THR A 452 6.84 -8.09 -15.15
CA THR A 452 6.05 -8.58 -13.99
C THR A 452 5.08 -9.70 -14.39
N ASN A 453 4.37 -9.53 -15.50
CA ASN A 453 3.39 -10.50 -16.01
C ASN A 453 4.02 -11.72 -16.74
N LYS A 454 5.35 -11.75 -16.86
CA LYS A 454 6.14 -12.90 -17.36
C LYS A 454 7.09 -13.44 -16.27
N CYS A 455 6.93 -12.97 -15.04
CA CYS A 455 7.59 -13.51 -13.88
C CYS A 455 6.88 -14.81 -13.49
N THR A 456 7.63 -15.91 -13.39
CA THR A 456 7.12 -17.18 -12.88
C THR A 456 7.03 -17.20 -11.36
N GLU A 457 7.68 -16.26 -10.67
CA GLU A 457 7.51 -16.07 -9.23
C GLU A 457 6.13 -15.48 -8.93
N THR A 458 5.46 -16.07 -7.93
CA THR A 458 4.26 -15.49 -7.32
C THR A 458 4.56 -14.05 -6.89
N LYS A 459 3.63 -13.11 -7.11
CA LYS A 459 3.73 -11.74 -6.57
C LYS A 459 3.89 -11.82 -5.05
N ARG A 460 4.85 -11.06 -4.50
CA ARG A 460 5.21 -11.08 -3.08
C ARG A 460 5.00 -9.70 -2.47
N GLU A 461 3.92 -9.57 -1.73
CA GLU A 461 3.39 -8.33 -1.15
C GLU A 461 2.49 -8.71 0.05
N PHE A 462 2.32 -7.78 0.98
CA PHE A 462 1.44 -7.97 2.14
C PHE A 462 0.00 -8.29 1.71
N GLY A 463 -0.60 -9.31 2.33
CA GLY A 463 -1.98 -9.72 2.05
C GLY A 463 -2.20 -10.45 0.73
N GLN A 464 -1.16 -10.78 -0.05
CA GLN A 464 -1.32 -11.71 -1.18
C GLN A 464 -1.35 -13.18 -0.72
N PRO A 465 -2.21 -14.03 -1.29
CA PRO A 465 -2.14 -15.46 -1.05
C PRO A 465 -0.84 -16.01 -1.64
N THR A 466 0.02 -16.57 -0.80
CA THR A 466 1.10 -17.42 -1.27
C THR A 466 0.49 -18.63 -2.00
N ASN A 467 0.99 -18.96 -3.19
CA ASN A 467 0.49 -20.11 -3.94
C ASN A 467 0.79 -21.40 -3.15
N ARG A 468 -0.22 -21.93 -2.43
CA ARG A 468 -0.17 -23.17 -1.63
C ARG A 468 0.07 -24.47 -2.44
N LYS A 469 0.62 -24.39 -3.65
CA LYS A 469 0.95 -25.57 -4.45
C LYS A 469 2.02 -26.46 -3.80
N ASN A 470 2.81 -25.93 -2.86
CA ASN A 470 3.81 -26.72 -2.11
C ASN A 470 3.31 -27.22 -0.73
N GLU A 471 2.12 -26.80 -0.26
CA GLU A 471 1.56 -27.30 1.01
C GLU A 471 0.56 -28.46 0.79
N GLN A 472 -0.10 -28.52 -0.38
CA GLN A 472 -1.04 -29.60 -0.68
C GLN A 472 -0.39 -30.98 -0.77
N GLU A 473 0.90 -31.08 -1.14
CA GLU A 473 1.63 -32.35 -1.14
C GLU A 473 1.83 -32.91 0.29
N ASN A 474 2.01 -32.06 1.30
CA ASN A 474 2.13 -32.50 2.70
C ASN A 474 0.79 -32.82 3.39
N ILE A 475 -0.33 -32.29 2.88
CA ILE A 475 -1.67 -32.60 3.41
C ILE A 475 -2.20 -33.90 2.81
N LEU A 476 -1.99 -34.15 1.51
CA LEU A 476 -2.40 -35.41 0.86
C LEU A 476 -1.63 -36.62 1.40
N VAL A 477 -0.33 -36.49 1.69
CA VAL A 477 0.45 -37.56 2.34
C VAL A 477 -0.05 -37.85 3.75
N LYS A 478 -0.42 -36.82 4.53
CA LYS A 478 -1.01 -37.01 5.87
C LYS A 478 -2.41 -37.63 5.85
N MET A 479 -3.24 -37.32 4.85
CA MET A 479 -4.55 -37.96 4.68
C MET A 479 -4.44 -39.42 4.18
N PHE A 480 -3.47 -39.76 3.33
CA PHE A 480 -3.27 -41.14 2.89
C PHE A 480 -2.79 -42.06 4.03
N ILE A 481 -1.88 -41.58 4.89
CA ILE A 481 -1.43 -42.34 6.07
C ILE A 481 -2.57 -42.57 7.07
N TRP A 482 -3.55 -41.65 7.16
CA TRP A 482 -4.69 -41.80 8.09
C TRP A 482 -5.85 -42.62 7.53
N MET A 483 -6.01 -42.72 6.20
CA MET A 483 -7.06 -43.54 5.56
C MET A 483 -6.60 -44.97 5.19
N CYS A 484 -5.31 -45.26 5.18
CA CYS A 484 -4.75 -46.59 4.87
C CYS A 484 -4.17 -47.28 6.11
N GLY A 485 -4.92 -47.26 7.23
CA GLY A 485 -4.48 -47.80 8.52
C GLY A 485 -3.99 -49.25 8.47
N LEU A 486 -2.69 -49.40 8.68
CA LEU A 486 -2.05 -50.54 9.36
C LEU A 486 -1.84 -50.15 10.83
#